data_AF-A0A1Z4BKX6-F1
#
_entry.id   AF-A0A1Z4BKX6-F1
#
_cell.length_a   1.000
_cell.length_b   1.000
_cell.length_c   1.000
_cell.angle_alpha   90.00
_cell.angle_beta   90.00
_cell.angle_gamma   90.00
#
_symmetry.space_group_name_H-M   'P 1'
#
loop_
_entity.id
_entity.type
_entity.pdbx_description
1 polymer ?
#
loop_
_entity_poly.entity_id
_entity_poly.type
_entity_poly.pdbx_seq_one_letter_code
_entity_poly.pdbx_strand_id
1 'polypeptide(L)'
;MKVSVELTFSPLQDDFEQPIIHFIKKLRASGLIVQENPLSTQVYGDYAQVMSVLTTEIEEALELVERGLMYIKIVKSDRHEYKPFF
;
A
#
# COMPACT_ATOMS: atom_id res chain seq x y z
N MET A 1 -14.88 3.63 -9.98
CA MET A 1 -14.48 4.98 -9.46
C MET A 1 -12.98 4.98 -9.24
N LYS A 2 -12.23 6.02 -9.62
CA LYS A 2 -10.78 6.06 -9.35
C LYS A 2 -10.46 6.52 -7.93
N VAL A 3 -9.46 5.90 -7.30
CA VAL A 3 -8.96 6.24 -5.96
C VAL A 3 -7.44 6.23 -5.92
N SER A 4 -6.91 6.97 -4.96
CA SER A 4 -5.51 6.91 -4.52
C SER A 4 -5.48 6.38 -3.09
N VAL A 5 -4.66 5.38 -2.82
CA VAL A 5 -4.52 4.81 -1.48
C VAL A 5 -3.08 4.88 -1.05
N GLU A 6 -2.83 5.49 0.10
CA GLU A 6 -1.53 5.55 0.75
C GLU A 6 -1.50 4.57 1.93
N LEU A 7 -0.43 3.77 1.97
CA LEU A 7 -0.24 2.64 2.88
C LEU A 7 1.09 2.79 3.63
N THR A 8 1.05 2.59 4.94
CA THR A 8 2.24 2.41 5.77
C THR A 8 2.07 1.17 6.61
N PHE A 9 2.94 0.18 6.41
CA PHE A 9 2.97 -1.04 7.20
C PHE A 9 4.10 -0.97 8.23
N SER A 10 3.75 -1.10 9.51
CA SER A 10 4.67 -1.07 10.64
C SER A 10 4.62 -2.39 11.40
N PRO A 11 5.37 -3.42 10.98
CA PRO A 11 5.66 -4.59 11.79
C PRO A 11 6.34 -4.18 13.10
N LEU A 12 5.97 -4.81 14.21
CA LEU A 12 6.50 -4.50 15.54
C LEU A 12 7.47 -5.59 16.01
N GLN A 13 8.52 -5.84 15.21
CA GLN A 13 9.54 -6.87 15.39
C GLN A 13 10.90 -6.43 14.80
N ASP A 14 12.00 -7.07 15.18
CA ASP A 14 13.37 -6.65 14.80
C ASP A 14 13.66 -6.76 13.30
N ASP A 15 13.11 -7.78 12.63
CA ASP A 15 13.28 -8.06 11.21
C ASP A 15 12.16 -7.44 10.34
N PHE A 16 11.58 -6.32 10.79
CA PHE A 16 10.45 -5.62 10.18
C PHE A 16 10.61 -5.31 8.69
N GLU A 17 11.84 -5.16 8.20
CA GLU A 17 12.12 -4.82 6.80
C GLU A 17 11.63 -5.91 5.84
N GLN A 18 11.77 -7.19 6.20
CA GLN A 18 11.43 -8.31 5.34
C GLN A 18 9.93 -8.34 4.97
N PRO A 19 8.98 -8.32 5.93
CA PRO A 19 7.56 -8.29 5.61
C PRO A 19 7.13 -7.01 4.87
N ILE A 20 7.77 -5.85 5.13
CA ILE A 20 7.52 -4.62 4.35
C ILE A 20 7.96 -4.80 2.88
N ILE A 21 9.18 -5.28 2.65
CA ILE A 21 9.71 -5.52 1.30
C ILE A 21 8.85 -6.53 0.55
N HIS A 22 8.40 -7.60 1.24
CA HIS A 22 7.49 -8.60 0.67
C HIS A 22 6.17 -7.97 0.22
N PHE A 23 5.52 -7.22 1.11
CA PHE A 23 4.25 -6.53 0.82
C PHE A 23 4.39 -5.58 -0.39
N ILE A 24 5.43 -4.75 -0.42
CA ILE A 24 5.67 -3.83 -1.54
C ILE A 24 5.90 -4.59 -2.86
N LYS A 25 6.65 -5.70 -2.85
CA LYS A 25 6.85 -6.53 -4.05
C LYS A 25 5.54 -7.10 -4.60
N LYS A 26 4.62 -7.51 -3.72
CA LYS A 26 3.29 -7.97 -4.15
C LYS A 26 2.45 -6.86 -4.76
N LEU A 27 2.46 -5.67 -4.15
CA LEU A 27 1.79 -4.49 -4.72
C LEU A 27 2.35 -4.18 -6.12
N ARG A 28 3.67 -4.22 -6.32
CA ARG A 28 4.30 -4.04 -7.66
C ARG A 28 3.85 -5.10 -8.67
N ALA A 29 3.64 -6.34 -8.23
CA ALA A 29 3.19 -7.44 -9.09
C ALA A 29 1.68 -7.40 -9.40
N SER A 30 0.90 -6.56 -8.72
CA SER A 30 -0.57 -6.51 -8.84
C SER A 30 -1.10 -5.94 -10.16
N GLY A 31 -0.24 -5.27 -10.95
CA GLY A 31 -0.65 -4.53 -12.15
C GLY A 31 -1.31 -3.17 -11.87
N LEU A 32 -1.38 -2.73 -10.61
CA LEU A 32 -1.74 -1.36 -10.24
C LEU A 32 -0.59 -0.39 -10.52
N ILE A 33 -0.90 0.91 -10.61
CA ILE A 33 0.13 1.95 -10.55
C ILE A 33 0.60 2.04 -9.10
N VAL A 34 1.89 1.87 -8.87
CA VAL A 34 2.51 1.91 -7.54
C VAL A 34 3.60 2.98 -7.52
N GLN A 35 3.61 3.81 -6.49
CA GLN A 35 4.67 4.77 -6.20
C GLN A 35 5.11 4.64 -4.75
N GLU A 36 6.41 4.72 -4.48
CA GLU A 36 6.95 4.61 -3.14
C GLU A 36 7.75 5.84 -2.79
N ASN A 37 7.77 6.15 -1.50
CA ASN A 37 8.69 7.09 -0.90
C ASN A 37 9.18 6.51 0.44
N PRO A 38 10.11 7.18 1.15
CA PRO A 38 10.66 6.65 2.40
C PRO A 38 9.63 6.42 3.53
N LEU A 39 8.42 6.98 3.45
CA LEU A 39 7.40 6.95 4.50
C LEU A 39 6.18 6.09 4.15
N SER A 40 5.87 5.92 2.86
CA SER A 40 4.65 5.23 2.42
C SER A 40 4.74 4.64 1.02
N THR A 41 3.87 3.67 0.76
CA THR A 41 3.58 3.13 -0.57
C THR A 41 2.20 3.61 -1.01
N GLN A 42 2.10 4.10 -2.23
CA GLN A 42 0.87 4.61 -2.81
C GLN A 42 0.44 3.74 -3.98
N VAL A 43 -0.84 3.38 -4.02
CA VAL A 43 -1.46 2.62 -5.12
C VAL A 43 -2.62 3.39 -5.72
N TYR A 44 -2.77 3.29 -7.04
CA TYR A 44 -3.80 4.02 -7.78
C TYR A 44 -4.52 3.09 -8.76
N GLY A 45 -5.82 3.30 -8.92
CA GLY A 45 -6.61 2.46 -9.82
C GLY A 45 -8.12 2.64 -9.65
N ASP A 46 -8.88 1.73 -10.29
CA ASP A 46 -10.30 1.63 -10.00
C ASP A 46 -10.52 1.06 -8.59
N TYR A 47 -11.44 1.64 -7.84
CA TYR A 47 -11.75 1.30 -6.45
C TYR A 47 -11.95 -0.20 -6.26
N ALA A 48 -12.73 -0.87 -7.11
CA ALA A 48 -13.00 -2.29 -6.94
C ALA A 48 -11.72 -3.13 -7.10
N GLN A 49 -10.90 -2.78 -8.09
CA GLN A 49 -9.62 -3.45 -8.35
C GLN A 49 -8.61 -3.19 -7.21
N VAL A 50 -8.46 -1.93 -6.81
CA VAL A 50 -7.55 -1.54 -5.72
C VAL A 50 -7.94 -2.25 -4.44
N MET A 51 -9.21 -2.21 -4.04
CA MET A 51 -9.65 -2.87 -2.82
C MET A 51 -9.50 -4.39 -2.88
N SER A 52 -9.74 -5.02 -4.03
CA SER A 52 -9.52 -6.47 -4.19
C SER A 52 -8.06 -6.88 -3.96
N VAL A 53 -7.11 -6.12 -4.52
CA VAL A 53 -5.67 -6.35 -4.31
C VAL A 53 -5.33 -6.11 -2.85
N LEU A 54 -5.74 -4.95 -2.30
CA LEU A 54 -5.40 -4.59 -0.93
C LEU A 54 -5.98 -5.55 0.10
N THR A 55 -7.19 -6.08 -0.09
CA THR A 55 -7.74 -7.12 0.80
C THR A 55 -6.81 -8.33 0.88
N THR A 56 -6.37 -8.85 -0.27
CA THR A 56 -5.52 -10.06 -0.33
C THR A 56 -4.13 -9.79 0.25
N GLU A 57 -3.48 -8.72 -0.20
CA GLU A 57 -2.08 -8.48 0.14
C GLU A 57 -1.90 -7.94 1.57
N ILE A 58 -2.89 -7.22 2.11
CA ILE A 58 -2.85 -6.75 3.51
C ILE A 58 -3.10 -7.93 4.45
N GLU A 59 -4.01 -8.85 4.12
CA GLU A 59 -4.23 -10.08 4.88
C GLU A 59 -2.93 -10.89 4.96
N GLU A 60 -2.30 -11.18 3.82
CA GLU A 60 -1.02 -11.89 3.78
C GLU A 60 0.08 -11.15 4.57
N ALA A 61 0.18 -9.83 4.44
CA ALA A 61 1.18 -9.05 5.17
C ALA A 61 0.98 -9.10 6.70
N LEU A 62 -0.28 -9.09 7.17
CA LEU A 62 -0.59 -9.19 8.60
C LEU A 62 -0.40 -10.61 9.14
N GLU A 63 -0.57 -11.66 8.33
CA GLU A 63 -0.27 -13.05 8.72
C GLU A 63 1.22 -13.32 8.88
N LEU A 64 2.08 -12.57 8.18
CA LEU A 64 3.54 -12.72 8.23
C LEU A 64 4.18 -12.16 9.51
N VAL A 65 3.42 -11.49 10.37
CA VAL A 65 3.92 -10.81 11.58
C VAL A 65 3.07 -11.19 12.78
N GLU A 66 3.67 -11.33 13.96
CA GLU A 66 2.89 -11.56 15.19
C GLU A 66 2.10 -10.29 15.56
N ARG A 67 2.73 -9.12 15.36
CA ARG A 67 2.18 -7.81 15.71
C ARG A 67 2.56 -6.80 14.64
N GLY A 68 1.58 -6.09 14.13
CA GLY A 68 1.79 -5.06 13.13
C GLY A 68 0.66 -4.05 13.12
N LEU A 69 0.97 -2.87 12.58
CA LEU A 69 0.01 -1.81 12.33
C LEU A 69 -0.03 -1.52 10.83
N MET A 70 -1.21 -1.54 10.23
CA MET A 70 -1.44 -1.06 8.86
C MET A 70 -2.18 0.27 8.92
N TYR A 71 -1.54 1.35 8.47
CA TYR A 71 -2.19 2.64 8.26
C TYR A 71 -2.61 2.78 6.80
N ILE A 72 -3.88 3.13 6.57
CA ILE A 72 -4.46 3.26 5.24
C ILE A 72 -5.17 4.61 5.12
N LYS A 73 -4.84 5.36 4.07
CA LYS A 73 -5.52 6.61 3.72
C LYS A 73 -6.03 6.54 2.30
N ILE A 74 -7.35 6.68 2.13
CA ILE A 74 -8.03 6.61 0.83
C ILE A 74 -8.47 8.01 0.40
N VAL A 75 -8.14 8.39 -0.83
CA VAL A 75 -8.56 9.65 -1.44
C VAL A 75 -9.46 9.37 -2.64
N LYS A 76 -10.63 10.02 -2.68
CA LYS A 76 -11.62 9.92 -3.78
C LYS A 76 -11.18 10.75 -5.01
N SER A 77 -10.07 10.37 -5.62
CA SER A 77 -9.60 10.83 -6.93
C SER A 77 -8.32 10.10 -7.31
N ASP A 78 -7.98 10.11 -8.59
CA ASP A 78 -6.64 9.73 -9.03
C ASP A 78 -5.68 10.91 -8.83
N ARG A 79 -4.60 10.68 -8.08
CA ARG A 79 -3.58 11.68 -7.76
C ARG A 79 -2.17 11.23 -8.14
N HIS A 80 -2.01 10.22 -8.98
CA HIS A 80 -0.67 9.68 -9.30
C HIS A 80 0.26 10.69 -9.99
N GLU A 81 -0.29 11.70 -10.66
CA GLU A 81 0.46 12.82 -11.26
C GLU A 81 0.40 14.11 -10.44
N TYR A 82 -0.18 14.08 -9.23
CA TYR A 82 -0.32 15.29 -8.43
C TYR A 82 1.04 15.88 -8.08
N LYS A 83 1.24 17.13 -8.47
CA LYS A 83 2.39 17.94 -8.05
C LYS A 83 1.87 19.07 -7.16
N PRO A 84 2.44 19.28 -5.96
CA PRO A 84 2.09 20.42 -5.14
C PRO A 84 2.42 21.70 -5.90
N PHE A 85 1.54 22.70 -5.79
CA PHE A 85 1.81 24.06 -6.26
C PHE A 85 2.23 24.87 -5.03
N PHE A 86 3.47 25.30 -5.01
CA PHE A 86 4.05 26.16 -3.97
C PHE A 86 4.75 27.34 -4.64
#